data_AF-A0A6B0UQK9-F1
#
_entry.id   AF-A0A6B0UQK9-F1
#
_cell.length_a   1.000
_cell.length_b   1.000
_cell.length_c   1.000
_cell.angle_alpha   90.00
_cell.angle_beta   90.00
_cell.angle_gamma   90.00
#
_symmetry.space_group_name_H-M   'P 1'
#
loop_
_entity.id
_entity.type
_entity.pdbx_description
1 polymer ?
#
loop_
_entity_poly.entity_id
_entity_poly.type
_entity_poly.pdbx_seq_one_letter_code
_entity_poly.pdbx_strand_id
1 'polypeptide(L)'
;MWIASSAMGLQHAVLFACVVATMVWPTTEIWAPSFHWTRNMTIKNPENSPTFNYAELGPLQDAWQVLEETSKNTYFLMFRTHASVYDRCVYATANITDKINKTANYTIIIYDTKKKKYENTTIQVR
;
A
#
# COMPACT_ATOMS: atom_id res chain seq x y z
N MET A 1 -30.74 36.93 -37.08
CA MET A 1 -30.69 35.71 -36.25
C MET A 1 -29.22 35.37 -36.00
N TRP A 2 -28.63 35.86 -34.90
CA TRP A 2 -27.19 35.73 -34.57
C TRP A 2 -26.99 35.31 -33.10
N ILE A 3 -27.82 34.39 -32.59
CA ILE A 3 -27.74 33.92 -31.20
C ILE A 3 -26.88 32.64 -31.07
N ALA A 4 -26.51 32.00 -32.18
CA ALA A 4 -25.82 30.71 -32.16
C ALA A 4 -24.31 30.76 -31.88
N SER A 5 -23.64 31.90 -32.11
CA SER A 5 -22.17 31.97 -32.01
C SER A 5 -21.64 32.14 -30.58
N SER A 6 -22.42 32.74 -29.68
CA SER A 6 -22.05 32.96 -28.27
C SER A 6 -22.24 31.72 -27.40
N ALA A 7 -23.28 30.93 -27.66
CA ALA A 7 -23.56 29.70 -26.92
C ALA A 7 -22.49 28.61 -27.13
N MET A 8 -22.02 28.43 -28.36
CA MET A 8 -20.94 27.47 -28.65
C MET A 8 -19.62 27.86 -27.96
N GLY A 9 -19.25 29.14 -27.97
CA GLY A 9 -18.02 29.62 -27.32
C GLY A 9 -17.99 29.37 -25.81
N LEU A 10 -19.14 29.55 -25.14
CA LEU A 10 -19.27 29.29 -23.70
C LEU A 10 -19.12 27.80 -23.37
N GLN A 11 -19.73 26.92 -24.17
CA GLN A 11 -19.61 25.47 -23.97
C GLN A 11 -18.17 24.98 -24.14
N HIS A 12 -17.43 25.52 -25.11
CA HIS A 12 -16.02 25.20 -25.30
C HIS A 12 -15.18 25.72 -24.14
N ALA A 13 -15.42 26.95 -23.68
CA ALA A 13 -14.70 27.51 -22.52
C ALA A 13 -14.93 26.67 -21.24
N VAL A 14 -16.16 26.20 -21.00
CA VAL A 14 -16.48 25.30 -19.89
C VAL A 14 -15.78 23.94 -20.04
N LEU A 15 -15.79 23.35 -21.24
CA LEU A 15 -15.07 22.10 -21.52
C LEU A 15 -13.56 22.25 -21.28
N PHE A 16 -12.94 23.32 -21.77
CA PHE A 16 -11.53 23.59 -21.54
C PHE A 16 -11.23 23.82 -20.05
N ALA A 17 -12.08 24.55 -19.33
CA ALA A 17 -11.93 24.72 -17.88
C ALA A 17 -12.03 23.40 -17.13
N CYS A 18 -12.96 22.51 -17.50
CA CYS A 18 -13.08 21.18 -16.93
C CYS A 18 -11.85 20.31 -17.24
N VAL A 19 -11.35 20.32 -18.49
CA VAL A 19 -10.15 19.57 -18.89
C VAL A 19 -8.93 20.06 -18.10
N VAL A 20 -8.72 21.38 -18.01
CA VAL A 20 -7.63 21.97 -17.22
C VAL A 20 -7.77 21.63 -15.74
N ALA A 21 -8.97 21.74 -15.17
CA ALA A 21 -9.22 21.37 -13.78
C ALA A 21 -8.92 19.88 -13.52
N THR A 22 -9.32 18.97 -14.43
CA THR A 22 -9.01 17.53 -14.29
C THR A 22 -7.53 17.19 -14.46
N MET A 23 -6.76 18.02 -15.18
CA MET A 23 -5.31 17.86 -15.32
C MET A 23 -4.55 18.44 -14.13
N VAL A 24 -5.05 19.52 -13.53
CA VAL A 24 -4.41 20.23 -12.42
C VAL A 24 -4.79 19.63 -11.06
N TRP A 25 -6.04 19.20 -10.85
CA TRP A 25 -6.49 18.61 -9.57
C TRP A 25 -5.63 17.43 -9.06
N PRO A 26 -5.16 16.49 -9.91
CA PRO A 26 -4.27 15.41 -9.48
C PRO A 26 -2.88 15.89 -9.03
N THR A 27 -2.48 17.12 -9.42
CA THR A 27 -1.18 17.69 -9.06
C THR A 27 -1.22 18.54 -7.79
N THR A 28 -2.39 19.07 -7.43
CA THR A 28 -2.57 19.93 -6.25
C THR A 28 -3.01 19.18 -5.00
N GLU A 29 -3.72 18.05 -5.16
CA GLU A 29 -4.00 17.18 -4.03
C GLU A 29 -2.92 16.10 -3.90
N ILE A 30 -2.47 15.86 -2.67
CA ILE A 30 -1.67 14.68 -2.27
C ILE A 30 -2.54 13.40 -2.35
N TRP A 31 -3.54 13.38 -3.23
CA TRP A 31 -4.37 12.23 -3.49
C TRP A 31 -3.61 11.36 -4.48
N ALA A 32 -2.82 10.41 -3.95
CA ALA A 32 -2.71 9.18 -4.73
C ALA A 32 -4.14 8.69 -4.91
N PRO A 33 -4.54 8.24 -6.12
CA PRO A 33 -5.77 7.50 -6.24
C PRO A 33 -5.56 6.24 -5.40
N SER A 34 -5.95 6.30 -4.13
CA SER A 34 -6.32 5.11 -3.37
C SER A 34 -7.49 4.59 -4.18
N PHE A 35 -7.22 3.65 -5.08
CA PHE A 35 -8.26 3.09 -5.89
C PHE A 35 -9.42 2.73 -4.96
N HIS A 36 -10.64 3.17 -5.28
CA HIS A 36 -11.77 3.05 -4.35
C HIS A 36 -11.99 1.59 -3.90
N TRP A 37 -11.59 0.62 -4.73
CA TRP A 37 -11.61 -0.80 -4.38
C TRP A 37 -10.64 -1.17 -3.25
N THR A 38 -9.47 -0.52 -3.17
CA THR A 38 -8.50 -0.70 -2.08
C THR A 38 -8.93 0.01 -0.80
N ARG A 39 -9.74 1.08 -0.90
CA ARG A 39 -10.31 1.81 0.25
C ARG A 39 -11.37 1.00 1.01
N ASN A 40 -12.09 0.12 0.31
CA ASN A 40 -13.16 -0.71 0.87
C ASN A 40 -12.77 -2.19 1.04
N MET A 41 -11.50 -2.53 0.89
CA MET A 41 -11.04 -3.89 1.16
C MET A 41 -11.01 -4.10 2.69
N THR A 42 -12.11 -4.58 3.25
CA THR A 42 -12.12 -5.14 4.61
C THR A 42 -11.56 -6.56 4.57
N ILE A 43 -10.27 -6.70 4.30
CA ILE A 43 -9.50 -7.88 4.75
C ILE A 43 -9.55 -7.83 6.28
N LYS A 44 -10.50 -8.56 6.84
CA LYS A 44 -10.56 -8.83 8.26
C LYS A 44 -9.19 -9.39 8.64
N ASN A 45 -8.50 -8.76 9.59
CA ASN A 45 -7.35 -9.42 10.23
C ASN A 45 -7.83 -10.83 10.56
N PRO A 46 -7.06 -11.90 10.28
CA PRO A 46 -7.40 -13.21 10.80
C PRO A 46 -7.35 -13.08 12.33
N GLU A 47 -8.47 -12.64 12.91
CA GLU A 47 -8.85 -12.95 14.28
C GLU A 47 -8.60 -14.44 14.40
N ASN A 48 -8.08 -14.86 15.55
CA ASN A 48 -7.73 -16.24 15.88
C ASN A 48 -8.93 -17.18 15.69
N SER A 49 -9.27 -17.41 14.43
CA SER A 49 -10.48 -18.04 13.97
C SER A 49 -10.14 -19.50 13.99
N PRO A 50 -11.02 -20.35 14.53
CA PRO A 50 -10.81 -21.79 14.54
C PRO A 50 -10.48 -22.36 13.15
N THR A 51 -10.92 -21.68 12.09
CA THR A 51 -10.63 -22.02 10.69
C THR A 51 -9.15 -21.98 10.32
N PHE A 52 -8.31 -21.20 11.01
CA PHE A 52 -6.87 -21.18 10.72
C PHE A 52 -6.11 -22.37 11.32
N ASN A 53 -6.76 -23.16 12.17
CA ASN A 53 -6.19 -24.37 12.78
C ASN A 53 -6.45 -25.65 11.96
N TYR A 54 -7.03 -25.53 10.76
CA TYR A 54 -7.21 -26.69 9.89
C TYR A 54 -5.83 -27.24 9.46
N ALA A 55 -5.65 -28.55 9.60
CA ALA A 55 -4.38 -29.22 9.32
C ALA A 55 -3.88 -28.96 7.88
N GLU A 56 -4.80 -28.80 6.93
CA GLU A 56 -4.52 -28.50 5.52
C GLU A 56 -3.87 -27.11 5.32
N LEU A 57 -4.05 -26.18 6.24
CA LEU A 57 -3.49 -24.83 6.17
C LEU A 57 -2.11 -24.72 6.82
N GLY A 58 -1.71 -25.68 7.66
CA GLY A 58 -0.41 -25.67 8.34
C GLY A 58 0.79 -25.46 7.41
N PRO A 59 0.87 -26.17 6.26
CA PRO A 59 1.92 -25.96 5.27
C PRO A 59 1.99 -24.55 4.67
N LEU A 60 0.89 -23.78 4.70
CA LEU A 60 0.82 -22.41 4.18
C LEU A 60 1.15 -21.35 5.25
N GLN A 61 1.39 -21.77 6.49
CA GLN A 61 1.56 -20.91 7.66
C GLN A 61 2.95 -21.03 8.30
N ASP A 62 3.93 -21.61 7.60
CA ASP A 62 5.31 -21.70 8.12
C ASP A 62 6.00 -20.33 8.08
N ALA A 63 5.90 -19.62 9.21
CA ALA A 63 6.54 -18.32 9.39
C ALA A 63 8.08 -18.38 9.29
N TRP A 64 8.71 -19.50 9.64
CA TRP A 64 10.16 -19.64 9.54
C TRP A 64 10.62 -19.69 8.09
N GLN A 65 9.92 -20.45 7.25
CA GLN A 65 10.19 -20.48 5.83
C GLN A 65 10.07 -19.08 5.21
N VAL A 66 9.05 -18.30 5.59
CA VAL A 66 8.89 -16.92 5.12
C VAL A 66 10.07 -16.04 5.52
N LEU A 67 10.61 -16.20 6.74
CA LEU A 67 11.81 -15.47 7.18
C LEU A 67 13.05 -15.88 6.39
N GLU A 68 13.23 -17.17 6.11
CA GLU A 68 14.34 -17.66 5.28
C GLU A 68 14.25 -17.10 3.85
N GLU A 69 13.07 -17.02 3.27
CA GLU A 69 12.87 -16.41 1.94
C GLU A 69 13.08 -14.89 1.96
N THR A 70 12.58 -14.21 2.99
CA THR A 70 12.75 -12.76 3.17
C THR A 70 14.19 -12.37 3.52
N SER A 71 15.03 -13.34 3.90
CA SER A 71 16.48 -13.14 4.04
C SER A 71 17.23 -13.11 2.71
N LYS A 72 16.62 -13.64 1.65
CA LYS A 72 17.19 -13.69 0.30
C LYS A 72 16.54 -12.69 -0.64
N ASN A 73 15.24 -12.43 -0.43
CA ASN A 73 14.42 -11.59 -1.29
C ASN A 73 13.81 -10.44 -0.49
N THR A 74 13.52 -9.34 -1.17
CA THR A 74 12.76 -8.22 -0.60
C THR A 74 11.28 -8.40 -0.86
N TYR A 75 10.46 -8.33 0.18
CA TYR A 75 9.00 -8.45 0.08
C TYR A 75 8.36 -7.08 0.17
N PHE A 76 7.46 -6.77 -0.76
CA PHE A 76 6.75 -5.49 -0.83
C PHE A 76 5.30 -5.66 -0.39
N LEU A 77 4.81 -4.74 0.44
CA LEU A 77 3.41 -4.72 0.85
C LEU A 77 2.56 -4.10 -0.26
N MET A 78 1.75 -4.91 -0.93
CA MET A 78 0.83 -4.44 -1.97
C MET A 78 -0.50 -3.94 -1.38
N PHE A 79 -1.06 -4.68 -0.42
CA PHE A 79 -2.38 -4.40 0.14
C PHE A 79 -2.39 -4.57 1.66
N ARG A 80 -3.14 -3.69 2.34
CA ARG A 80 -3.41 -3.76 3.79
C ARG A 80 -4.73 -3.08 4.08
N THR A 81 -5.32 -3.37 5.23
CA THR A 81 -6.68 -2.92 5.56
C THR A 81 -6.78 -1.83 6.59
N HIS A 82 -5.71 -1.67 7.36
CA HIS A 82 -5.66 -0.65 8.37
C HIS A 82 -4.27 -0.04 8.42
N ALA A 83 -4.17 1.24 8.05
CA ALA A 83 -3.00 2.06 8.30
C ALA A 83 -3.17 3.53 7.92
N SER A 84 -2.20 4.33 8.36
CA SER A 84 -1.92 5.69 7.89
C SER A 84 -1.85 5.77 6.36
N VAL A 85 -2.63 6.67 5.76
CA VAL A 85 -2.63 7.01 4.32
C VAL A 85 -1.28 7.58 3.83
N TYR A 86 -0.38 7.89 4.76
CA TYR A 86 0.87 8.59 4.49
C TYR A 86 2.08 7.66 4.30
N ASP A 87 1.94 6.38 4.64
CA ASP A 87 3.02 5.41 4.55
C ASP A 87 2.92 4.68 3.21
N ARG A 88 3.95 4.80 2.38
CA ARG A 88 4.01 4.18 1.05
C ARG A 88 5.28 3.35 0.90
N CYS A 89 5.34 2.59 -0.19
CA CYS A 89 6.52 1.82 -0.58
C CYS A 89 7.05 0.96 0.59
N VAL A 90 6.14 0.30 1.31
CA VAL A 90 6.51 -0.51 2.47
C VAL A 90 7.11 -1.81 1.97
N TYR A 91 8.32 -2.12 2.41
CA TYR A 91 8.98 -3.38 2.12
C TYR A 91 9.78 -3.86 3.30
N ALA A 92 10.14 -5.14 3.28
CA ALA A 92 10.87 -5.75 4.37
C ALA A 92 11.95 -6.71 3.87
N THR A 93 12.97 -6.83 4.71
CA THR A 93 14.05 -7.80 4.59
C THR A 93 14.31 -8.44 5.95
N ALA A 94 14.84 -9.66 5.94
CA ALA A 94 15.19 -10.38 7.15
C ALA A 94 16.69 -10.66 7.19
N ASN A 95 17.24 -10.77 8.39
CA ASN A 95 18.58 -11.29 8.61
C ASN A 95 18.51 -12.38 9.68
N ILE A 96 18.79 -13.61 9.29
CA ILE A 96 18.76 -14.76 10.19
C ILE A 96 19.93 -14.65 11.17
N THR A 97 19.63 -14.49 12.46
CA THR A 97 20.65 -14.36 13.51
C THR A 97 20.98 -15.71 14.13
N ASP A 98 19.98 -16.58 14.26
CA ASP A 98 20.14 -17.95 14.75
C ASP A 98 19.17 -18.89 14.06
N LYS A 99 19.69 -19.80 13.24
CA LYS A 99 18.89 -20.78 12.50
C LYS A 99 18.30 -21.87 13.41
N ILE A 100 19.01 -22.25 14.47
CA ILE A 100 18.59 -23.33 15.38
C ILE A 100 17.44 -22.82 16.26
N ASN A 101 17.60 -21.62 16.81
CA ASN A 101 16.58 -20.99 17.66
C ASN A 101 15.52 -20.22 16.88
N LYS A 102 15.52 -20.35 15.54
CA LYS A 102 14.59 -19.69 14.63
C LYS A 102 14.45 -18.17 14.87
N THR A 103 15.57 -17.50 15.08
CA THR A 103 15.61 -16.08 15.41
C THR A 103 16.14 -15.26 14.23
N ALA A 104 15.51 -14.12 13.97
CA ALA A 104 15.91 -13.21 12.90
C ALA A 104 15.71 -11.75 13.30
N ASN A 105 16.50 -10.86 12.71
CA ASN A 105 16.24 -9.42 12.71
C ASN A 105 15.44 -9.10 11.45
N TYR A 106 14.21 -8.62 11.63
CA TYR A 106 13.31 -8.24 10.56
C TYR A 106 13.29 -6.72 10.44
N THR A 107 13.67 -6.22 9.28
CA THR A 107 13.75 -4.80 8.99
C THR A 107 12.63 -4.40 8.06
N ILE A 108 11.80 -3.47 8.51
CA ILE A 108 10.70 -2.90 7.73
C ILE A 108 11.12 -1.49 7.34
N ILE A 109 11.00 -1.17 6.05
CA ILE A 109 11.30 0.14 5.50
C ILE A 109 10.01 0.74 4.96
N ILE A 110 9.79 2.01 5.28
CA ILE A 110 8.57 2.76 4.99
C ILE A 110 8.96 4.11 4.41
N TYR A 111 8.31 4.53 3.33
CA TYR A 111 8.40 5.90 2.84
C TYR A 111 7.31 6.76 3.50
N ASP A 112 7.72 7.70 4.35
CA ASP A 112 6.83 8.73 4.92
C ASP A 112 6.65 9.85 3.88
N THR A 113 5.43 9.96 3.34
CA THR A 113 5.09 10.98 2.34
C THR A 113 5.03 12.42 2.88
N LYS A 114 4.82 12.61 4.19
CA LYS A 114 4.86 13.94 4.83
C LYS A 114 6.29 14.41 5.01
N LYS A 115 7.17 13.55 5.53
CA LYS A 115 8.59 13.86 5.75
C LYS A 115 9.42 13.75 4.47
N LYS A 116 8.88 13.09 3.44
CA LYS A 116 9.53 12.76 2.16
C LYS A 116 10.84 11.98 2.37
N LYS A 117 10.86 11.05 3.33
CA LYS A 117 12.04 10.28 3.72
C LYS A 117 11.67 8.83 3.96
N TYR A 118 12.66 7.96 3.77
CA TYR A 118 12.58 6.57 4.20
C TYR A 118 12.92 6.46 5.68
N GLU A 119 12.07 5.77 6.41
CA GLU A 119 12.29 5.37 7.79
C GLU A 119 12.40 3.85 7.85
N ASN A 120 13.23 3.34 8.74
CA ASN A 120 13.37 1.91 8.97
C ASN A 120 13.18 1.58 10.44
N THR A 121 12.59 0.41 10.68
CA THR A 121 12.45 -0.16 12.01
C THR A 121 12.93 -1.59 11.92
N THR A 122 13.84 -1.95 12.82
CA THR A 122 14.32 -3.34 12.95
C THR A 122 13.73 -3.91 14.22
N ILE A 123 13.13 -5.09 14.11
CA ILE A 123 12.61 -5.86 15.24
C ILE A 123 13.25 -7.24 15.24
N GLN A 124 13.46 -7.80 16.42
CA GLN A 124 13.86 -9.20 16.54
C GLN A 124 12.59 -10.06 16.58
N VAL A 125 12.54 -11.08 15.73
CA VAL A 125 11.44 -12.05 15.65
C VAL A 125 11.95 -13.44 15.96
N ARG A 126 11.06 -14.27 16.52
CA ARG A 126 11.32 -15.65 16.93
C ARG A 126 10.05 -16.47 16.76
#